data_AF-A0A1S8GQF9-F1
#
_entry.id   AF-A0A1S8GQF9-F1
#
_cell.length_a   1.000
_cell.length_b   1.000
_cell.length_c   1.000
_cell.angle_alpha   90.00
_cell.angle_beta   90.00
_cell.angle_gamma   90.00
#
_symmetry.space_group_name_H-M   'P 1'
#
loop_
_entity.id
_entity.type
_entity.pdbx_description
1 polymer ?
#
loop_
_entity_poly.entity_id
_entity_poly.type
_entity_poly.pdbx_seq_one_letter_code
_entity_poly.pdbx_strand_id
1 'polypeptide(L)'
;MSRFLKSRSWLLSASALVASVALSGMASAAPTVQTKSWGRLSTGQKVQAVTLTNDHGVKVVVLTYGAIIHEVDVPDRNGHLDNVALGFPNLAGYENHNSDPHFGAVLGRVANRIAGGTFTLEGEKYHTNVNEGPNTLHGGIDSFDRKLWKIVRKGVDSQGAYVVLKLVSPDGDQGFPGELKTQVTYRLSGNDTLSLKFNAEVAKAPTVVNLSTHNYWNLNGEGSGTIAPEVVQIYADRFLRTDDHSIPTGELASVDGTPFDFRQPRAVGEGLLSRDPQMVPQGGYDKCMVLIGPSQPGNTERVVARVTDPRSGRVMEVATNMPGMQFYSANHLYGNYQGPSGRAYNKWDALAFEPEFYPNSPNMPSFPSIELKPGQTYDYGMSFHFSHQ
;
A
#
# COMPACT_ATOMS: atom_id res chain seq x y z
N MET A 1 9.12 44.63 92.18
CA MET A 1 10.59 44.85 92.19
C MET A 1 11.19 44.22 90.95
N SER A 2 12.10 44.96 90.30
CA SER A 2 13.11 44.51 89.31
C SER A 2 12.62 44.01 87.93
N ARG A 3 12.72 44.77 86.83
CA ARG A 3 13.88 45.21 85.99
C ARG A 3 14.49 44.14 85.06
N PHE A 4 14.59 44.57 83.79
CA PHE A 4 15.64 44.38 82.77
C PHE A 4 15.48 43.42 81.58
N LEU A 5 15.79 44.03 80.42
CA LEU A 5 15.85 43.57 79.03
C LEU A 5 16.81 42.39 78.79
N LYS A 6 16.58 41.63 77.69
CA LYS A 6 17.48 41.62 76.52
C LYS A 6 16.88 40.87 75.32
N SER A 7 17.20 41.41 74.15
CA SER A 7 16.81 40.99 72.80
C SER A 7 17.41 39.65 72.38
N ARG A 8 16.73 38.97 71.45
CA ARG A 8 17.37 38.25 70.33
C ARG A 8 16.35 37.86 69.27
N SER A 9 16.46 38.52 68.12
CA SER A 9 15.84 38.21 66.84
C SER A 9 16.37 36.90 66.28
N TRP A 10 15.47 36.02 65.86
CA TRP A 10 15.78 34.92 64.92
C TRP A 10 14.68 34.88 63.86
N LEU A 11 15.08 35.27 62.64
CA LEU A 11 14.39 34.99 61.40
C LEU A 11 14.47 33.47 61.17
N LEU A 12 13.34 32.80 61.00
CA LEU A 12 13.28 31.47 60.41
C LEU A 12 12.30 31.53 59.24
N SER A 13 12.91 31.47 58.06
CA SER A 13 12.34 31.51 56.73
C SER A 13 11.36 30.36 56.51
N ALA A 14 10.13 30.70 56.09
CA ALA A 14 9.20 29.72 55.54
C ALA A 14 9.66 29.35 54.12
N SER A 15 10.33 28.20 53.99
CA SER A 15 10.60 27.60 52.68
C SER A 15 9.32 26.99 52.13
N ALA A 16 8.63 27.75 51.28
CA ALA A 16 7.55 27.22 50.45
C ALA A 16 8.16 26.33 49.36
N LEU A 17 7.98 25.02 49.50
CA LEU A 17 8.34 24.05 48.47
C LEU A 17 7.31 24.14 47.34
N VAL A 18 7.59 24.97 46.33
CA VAL A 18 6.82 24.98 45.08
C VAL A 18 7.25 23.76 44.27
N ALA A 19 6.44 22.70 44.28
CA ALA A 19 6.57 21.60 43.35
C ALA A 19 6.16 22.08 41.96
N SER A 20 7.13 22.54 41.17
CA SER A 20 6.97 22.78 39.74
C SER A 20 6.81 21.43 39.03
N VAL A 21 5.56 21.02 38.81
CA VAL A 21 5.24 19.98 37.83
C VAL A 21 5.58 20.55 36.46
N ALA A 22 6.78 20.27 35.97
CA ALA A 22 7.12 20.46 34.58
C ALA A 22 6.31 19.43 33.78
N LEU A 23 5.13 19.84 33.30
CA LEU A 23 4.50 19.20 32.15
C LEU A 23 5.47 19.40 30.99
N SER A 24 6.34 18.43 30.76
CA SER A 24 7.03 18.29 29.49
C SER A 24 5.97 17.97 28.46
N GLY A 25 5.30 19.00 27.95
CA GLY A 25 4.57 18.90 26.70
C GLY A 25 5.58 18.46 25.66
N MET A 26 5.51 17.20 25.24
CA MET A 26 6.14 16.80 23.98
C MET A 26 5.54 17.73 22.94
N ALA A 27 6.35 18.67 22.44
CA ALA A 27 5.94 19.50 21.31
C ALA A 27 5.61 18.53 20.17
N SER A 28 4.32 18.40 19.86
CA SER A 28 3.86 17.63 18.71
C SER A 28 4.56 18.21 17.48
N ALA A 29 5.43 17.40 16.87
CA ALA A 29 6.30 17.85 15.80
C ALA A 29 5.44 18.17 14.57
N ALA A 30 5.52 19.37 14.00
CA ALA A 30 4.73 19.70 12.81
C ALA A 30 5.00 18.70 11.66
N PRO A 31 4.02 18.42 10.79
CA PRO A 31 4.23 17.55 9.64
C PRO A 31 5.36 18.07 8.75
N THR A 32 6.16 17.16 8.19
CA THR A 32 7.32 17.53 7.35
C THR A 32 7.39 16.71 6.06
N VAL A 33 8.05 17.29 5.06
CA VAL A 33 8.46 16.61 3.84
C VAL A 33 9.94 16.81 3.62
N GLN A 34 10.71 15.73 3.59
CA GLN A 34 12.14 15.74 3.31
C GLN A 34 12.44 14.97 2.04
N THR A 35 13.47 15.38 1.31
CA THR A 35 13.92 14.65 0.12
C THR A 35 15.41 14.48 0.15
N LYS A 36 15.87 13.24 -0.01
CA LYS A 36 17.28 12.88 -0.08
C LYS A 36 17.57 12.13 -1.37
N SER A 37 18.81 12.22 -1.83
CA SER A 37 19.31 11.30 -2.84
C SER A 37 19.32 9.89 -2.25
N TRP A 38 18.74 8.92 -2.94
CA TRP A 38 18.72 7.52 -2.51
C TRP A 38 19.80 6.69 -3.19
N GLY A 39 20.06 6.98 -4.47
CA GLY A 39 21.06 6.26 -5.24
C GLY A 39 20.97 6.59 -6.72
N ARG A 40 21.63 5.76 -7.53
CA ARG A 40 21.52 5.79 -8.99
C ARG A 40 21.24 4.40 -9.49
N LEU A 41 20.34 4.30 -10.47
CA LEU A 41 20.13 3.09 -11.24
C LEU A 41 21.39 2.76 -12.04
N SER A 42 21.50 1.51 -12.51
CA SER A 42 22.53 1.07 -13.46
C SER A 42 22.57 1.93 -14.73
N THR A 43 21.44 2.51 -15.13
CA THR A 43 21.32 3.47 -16.24
C THR A 43 21.93 4.85 -15.95
N GLY A 44 22.38 5.09 -14.71
CA GLY A 44 22.92 6.36 -14.24
C GLY A 44 21.87 7.38 -13.77
N GLN A 45 20.58 7.10 -13.97
CA GLN A 45 19.50 7.97 -13.53
C GLN A 45 19.41 8.03 -12.00
N LYS A 46 19.16 9.23 -11.44
CA LYS A 46 19.12 9.45 -9.99
C LYS A 46 17.77 9.04 -9.41
N VAL A 47 17.80 8.30 -8.32
CA VAL A 47 16.63 7.97 -7.50
C VAL A 47 16.63 8.85 -6.25
N GLN A 48 15.47 9.41 -5.92
CA GLN A 48 15.26 10.18 -4.71
C GLN A 48 14.31 9.43 -3.77
N ALA A 49 14.53 9.60 -2.47
CA ALA A 49 13.60 9.17 -1.43
C ALA A 49 12.92 10.40 -0.83
N VAL A 50 11.60 10.39 -0.75
CA VAL A 50 10.78 11.44 -0.15
C VAL A 50 10.19 10.89 1.14
N THR A 51 10.53 11.51 2.27
CA THR A 51 10.04 11.12 3.59
C THR A 51 8.92 12.08 3.99
N LEU A 52 7.75 11.53 4.28
CA LEU A 52 6.60 12.22 4.86
C LEU A 52 6.53 11.83 6.34
N THR A 53 6.39 12.81 7.22
CA THR A 53 6.21 12.56 8.66
C THR A 53 5.07 13.41 9.16
N ASN A 54 4.18 12.83 9.97
CA ASN A 54 3.13 13.58 10.66
C ASN A 54 3.51 13.86 12.12
N ASP A 55 2.58 14.47 12.83
CA ASP A 55 2.76 14.99 14.17
C ASP A 55 2.55 13.97 15.30
N HIS A 56 2.19 12.74 14.93
CA HIS A 56 2.12 11.55 15.79
C HIS A 56 3.36 10.64 15.66
N GLY A 57 4.29 10.99 14.76
CA GLY A 57 5.53 10.22 14.54
C GLY A 57 5.42 9.12 13.49
N VAL A 58 4.29 8.99 12.79
CA VAL A 58 4.18 8.10 11.63
C VAL A 58 5.09 8.62 10.51
N LYS A 59 5.87 7.73 9.90
CA LYS A 59 6.83 8.05 8.85
C LYS A 59 6.57 7.18 7.62
N VAL A 60 6.51 7.80 6.45
CA VAL A 60 6.38 7.11 5.17
C VAL A 60 7.52 7.54 4.25
N VAL A 61 8.22 6.58 3.63
CA VAL A 61 9.27 6.85 2.65
C VAL A 61 8.83 6.36 1.28
N VAL A 62 8.76 7.28 0.31
CA VAL A 62 8.41 7.00 -1.09
C VAL A 62 9.63 7.20 -1.99
N LEU A 63 9.96 6.21 -2.81
CA LEU A 63 11.03 6.31 -3.80
C LEU A 63 10.48 6.80 -5.15
N THR A 64 11.27 7.60 -5.87
CA THR A 64 10.91 7.98 -7.24
C THR A 64 11.00 6.81 -8.22
N TYR A 65 11.76 5.77 -7.92
CA TYR A 65 11.78 4.55 -8.70
C TYR A 65 10.53 3.72 -8.37
N GLY A 66 9.77 3.33 -9.38
CA GLY A 66 8.52 2.56 -9.24
C GLY A 66 7.40 3.26 -8.47
N ALA A 67 7.60 4.52 -8.07
CA ALA A 67 6.78 5.18 -7.05
C ALA A 67 6.62 4.32 -5.78
N ILE A 68 7.70 3.62 -5.38
CA ILE A 68 7.65 2.59 -4.34
C ILE A 68 7.42 3.20 -2.96
N ILE A 69 6.48 2.65 -2.20
CA ILE A 69 6.46 2.81 -0.73
C ILE A 69 7.52 1.86 -0.16
N HIS A 70 8.58 2.44 0.38
CA HIS A 70 9.75 1.70 0.85
C HIS A 70 9.69 1.41 2.35
N GLU A 71 9.12 2.31 3.14
CA GLU A 71 9.10 2.25 4.60
C GLU A 71 7.84 2.92 5.12
N VAL A 72 7.19 2.30 6.10
CA VAL A 72 6.04 2.83 6.83
C VAL A 72 6.23 2.52 8.31
N ASP A 73 6.74 3.48 9.09
CA ASP A 73 6.87 3.32 10.53
C ASP A 73 5.60 3.75 11.24
N VAL A 74 5.08 2.86 12.08
CA VAL A 74 3.84 3.07 12.83
C VAL A 74 4.00 2.64 14.30
N PRO A 75 3.43 3.38 15.26
CA PRO A 75 3.55 3.04 16.67
C PRO A 75 2.72 1.80 17.02
N ASP A 76 3.27 0.93 17.87
CA ASP A 76 2.51 -0.12 18.55
C ASP A 76 1.72 0.47 19.75
N ARG A 77 0.99 -0.38 20.49
CA ARG A 77 0.22 0.06 21.67
C ARG A 77 1.07 0.67 22.79
N ASN A 78 2.38 0.43 22.79
CA ASN A 78 3.34 0.94 23.77
C ASN A 78 4.12 2.16 23.23
N GLY A 79 3.80 2.63 22.02
CA GLY A 79 4.48 3.74 21.35
C GLY A 79 5.79 3.36 20.65
N HIS A 80 6.12 2.08 20.50
CA HIS A 80 7.29 1.66 19.73
C HIS A 80 7.01 1.73 18.23
N LEU A 81 7.80 2.55 17.52
CA LEU A 81 7.76 2.62 16.06
C LEU A 81 8.45 1.39 15.46
N ASP A 82 7.83 0.79 14.45
CA ASP A 82 8.44 -0.25 13.62
C ASP A 82 7.94 -0.14 12.17
N ASN A 83 8.78 -0.54 11.22
CA ASN A 83 8.44 -0.54 9.80
C ASN A 83 7.54 -1.74 9.49
N VAL A 84 6.31 -1.48 9.05
CA VAL A 84 5.33 -2.53 8.72
C VAL A 84 5.27 -2.88 7.23
N ALA A 85 6.09 -2.24 6.39
CA ALA A 85 6.15 -2.49 4.95
C ALA A 85 7.41 -3.29 4.58
N LEU A 86 7.22 -4.42 3.91
CA LEU A 86 8.34 -5.20 3.36
C LEU A 86 8.96 -4.48 2.15
N GLY A 87 10.26 -4.65 1.99
CA GLY A 87 11.00 -4.06 0.89
C GLY A 87 12.45 -4.50 0.85
N PHE A 88 13.25 -3.89 -0.01
CA PHE A 88 14.69 -4.15 -0.07
C PHE A 88 15.47 -3.10 0.72
N PRO A 89 16.59 -3.46 1.37
CA PRO A 89 17.41 -2.52 2.15
C PRO A 89 18.08 -1.43 1.29
N ASN A 90 18.15 -1.60 -0.03
CA ASN A 90 18.85 -0.69 -0.92
C ASN A 90 18.30 -0.73 -2.35
N LEU A 91 18.71 0.24 -3.17
CA LEU A 91 18.27 0.39 -4.55
C LEU A 91 18.65 -0.80 -5.45
N ALA A 92 19.81 -1.42 -5.23
CA ALA A 92 20.24 -2.55 -6.05
C ALA A 92 19.32 -3.77 -5.86
N GLY A 93 18.79 -3.98 -4.65
CA GLY A 93 17.76 -4.99 -4.42
C GLY A 93 16.50 -4.72 -5.24
N TYR A 94 16.02 -3.47 -5.23
CA TYR A 94 14.88 -3.07 -6.04
C TYR A 94 15.12 -3.25 -7.55
N GLU A 95 16.27 -2.80 -8.06
CA GLU A 95 16.57 -2.85 -9.49
C GLU A 95 16.76 -4.28 -10.03
N ASN A 96 17.35 -5.18 -9.24
CA ASN A 96 17.70 -6.52 -9.69
C ASN A 96 16.64 -7.58 -9.38
N HIS A 97 15.79 -7.34 -8.39
CA HIS A 97 14.93 -8.39 -7.82
C HIS A 97 13.46 -7.99 -7.65
N ASN A 98 13.07 -6.73 -7.93
CA ASN A 98 11.67 -6.31 -7.70
C ASN A 98 10.74 -6.53 -8.89
N SER A 99 11.19 -7.11 -9.99
CA SER A 99 10.31 -7.56 -11.08
C SER A 99 9.38 -8.70 -10.66
N ASP A 100 9.70 -9.37 -9.56
CA ASP A 100 8.88 -10.30 -8.78
C ASP A 100 9.58 -10.40 -7.41
N PRO A 101 9.07 -9.69 -6.38
CA PRO A 101 7.65 -9.68 -6.05
C PRO A 101 6.96 -8.31 -6.06
N HIS A 102 7.55 -7.28 -6.69
CA HIS A 102 6.99 -5.92 -6.79
C HIS A 102 6.81 -5.14 -5.48
N PHE A 103 7.62 -5.42 -4.44
CA PHE A 103 7.52 -4.76 -3.13
C PHE A 103 7.27 -3.25 -3.21
N GLY A 104 6.09 -2.86 -2.73
CA GLY A 104 5.65 -1.48 -2.52
C GLY A 104 5.43 -0.65 -3.78
N ALA A 105 5.62 -1.23 -4.98
CA ALA A 105 5.59 -0.49 -6.23
C ALA A 105 4.16 -0.10 -6.65
N VAL A 106 4.06 0.91 -7.53
CA VAL A 106 2.85 1.17 -8.29
C VAL A 106 2.76 0.18 -9.44
N LEU A 107 1.62 -0.48 -9.57
CA LEU A 107 1.31 -1.43 -10.63
C LEU A 107 0.61 -0.73 -11.78
N GLY A 108 1.04 -0.98 -13.02
CA GLY A 108 0.43 -0.40 -14.21
C GLY A 108 1.18 -0.73 -15.50
N ARG A 109 0.60 -0.52 -16.69
CA ARG A 109 -0.64 0.21 -16.96
C ARG A 109 -1.92 -0.51 -16.52
N VAL A 110 -1.89 -1.83 -16.47
CA VAL A 110 -2.96 -2.69 -15.96
C VAL A 110 -2.40 -3.60 -14.89
N ALA A 111 -2.81 -3.37 -13.64
CA ALA A 111 -2.55 -4.25 -12.51
C ALA A 111 -3.21 -5.63 -12.72
N ASN A 112 -2.59 -6.66 -12.13
CA ASN A 112 -2.95 -8.06 -12.27
C ASN A 112 -2.86 -8.58 -13.72
N ARG A 113 -3.54 -9.69 -14.02
CA ARG A 113 -3.34 -10.47 -15.24
C ARG A 113 -4.26 -10.02 -16.39
N ILE A 114 -3.72 -10.06 -17.61
CA ILE A 114 -4.46 -10.09 -18.88
C ILE A 114 -4.19 -11.45 -19.53
N ALA A 115 -5.26 -12.24 -19.71
CA ALA A 115 -5.17 -13.58 -20.25
C ALA A 115 -4.59 -13.56 -21.67
N GLY A 116 -3.57 -14.39 -21.93
CA GLY A 116 -2.93 -14.50 -23.24
C GLY A 116 -2.17 -13.26 -23.70
N GLY A 117 -1.98 -12.24 -22.84
CA GLY A 117 -1.34 -10.97 -23.20
C GLY A 117 -2.04 -10.28 -24.37
N THR A 118 -3.37 -10.37 -24.45
CA THR A 118 -4.14 -9.78 -25.55
C THR A 118 -5.50 -9.31 -25.06
N PHE A 119 -6.03 -8.27 -25.70
CA PHE A 119 -7.38 -7.77 -25.48
C PHE A 119 -7.89 -7.05 -26.73
N THR A 120 -9.19 -6.78 -26.77
CA THR A 120 -9.82 -5.98 -27.83
C THR A 120 -10.27 -4.64 -27.26
N LEU A 121 -9.97 -3.55 -27.96
CA LEU A 121 -10.38 -2.20 -27.62
C LEU A 121 -10.89 -1.51 -28.88
N GLU A 122 -12.13 -1.02 -28.84
CA GLU A 122 -12.82 -0.40 -29.98
C GLU A 122 -12.79 -1.23 -31.27
N GLY A 123 -12.86 -2.57 -31.13
CA GLY A 123 -12.85 -3.51 -32.26
C GLY A 123 -11.47 -3.93 -32.74
N GLU A 124 -10.41 -3.26 -32.30
CA GLU A 124 -9.02 -3.59 -32.65
C GLU A 124 -8.41 -4.53 -31.61
N LYS A 125 -7.64 -5.53 -32.06
CA LYS A 125 -6.93 -6.47 -31.18
C LYS A 125 -5.52 -5.94 -30.87
N TYR A 126 -5.19 -5.89 -29.59
CA TYR A 126 -3.88 -5.51 -29.08
C TYR A 126 -3.15 -6.71 -28.47
N HIS A 127 -1.82 -6.67 -28.55
CA HIS A 127 -0.93 -7.66 -27.94
C HIS A 127 0.01 -6.93 -26.99
N THR A 128 0.03 -7.35 -25.74
CA THR A 128 0.90 -6.81 -24.69
C THR A 128 2.11 -7.71 -24.47
N ASN A 129 3.17 -7.16 -23.88
CA ASN A 129 4.34 -7.94 -23.52
C ASN A 129 3.95 -8.98 -22.44
N VAL A 130 4.12 -10.26 -22.75
CA VAL A 130 3.92 -11.36 -21.79
C VAL A 130 5.14 -11.48 -20.89
N ASN A 131 4.92 -11.64 -19.59
CA ASN A 131 5.95 -11.77 -18.57
C ASN A 131 5.63 -12.88 -17.55
N GLU A 132 4.48 -13.53 -17.66
CA GLU A 132 4.09 -14.65 -16.81
C GLU A 132 3.41 -15.73 -17.67
N GLY A 133 4.20 -16.72 -18.11
CA GLY A 133 3.72 -17.74 -19.03
C GLY A 133 3.10 -17.11 -20.29
N PRO A 134 1.85 -17.43 -20.67
CA PRO A 134 1.17 -16.81 -21.80
C PRO A 134 0.55 -15.44 -21.47
N ASN A 135 0.58 -14.99 -20.21
CA ASN A 135 -0.18 -13.83 -19.74
C ASN A 135 0.71 -12.59 -19.59
N THR A 136 0.07 -11.43 -19.58
CA THR A 136 0.68 -10.19 -19.10
C THR A 136 0.25 -9.99 -17.65
N LEU A 137 1.21 -9.90 -16.74
CA LEU A 137 1.02 -9.60 -15.33
C LEU A 137 1.56 -8.20 -15.03
N HIS A 138 0.77 -7.41 -14.29
CA HIS A 138 1.14 -6.09 -13.76
C HIS A 138 1.64 -5.08 -14.81
N GLY A 139 1.20 -5.22 -16.06
CA GLY A 139 1.55 -4.29 -17.14
C GLY A 139 2.79 -4.68 -17.96
N GLY A 140 3.41 -5.83 -17.70
CA GLY A 140 4.44 -6.43 -18.56
C GLY A 140 5.86 -6.32 -18.02
N ILE A 141 6.85 -6.51 -18.89
CA ILE A 141 8.27 -6.71 -18.52
C ILE A 141 8.90 -5.45 -17.92
N ASP A 142 8.66 -4.29 -18.53
CA ASP A 142 9.20 -2.99 -18.11
C ASP A 142 8.04 -2.04 -17.78
N SER A 143 7.31 -2.41 -16.72
CA SER A 143 6.07 -1.77 -16.27
C SER A 143 6.33 -0.58 -15.33
N PHE A 144 5.27 0.01 -14.78
CA PHE A 144 5.31 1.23 -13.96
C PHE A 144 6.19 1.11 -12.71
N ASP A 145 6.29 -0.09 -12.16
CA ASP A 145 7.13 -0.48 -11.01
C ASP A 145 8.63 -0.34 -11.29
N ARG A 146 9.02 -0.33 -12.57
CA ARG A 146 10.40 -0.22 -13.01
C ARG A 146 10.76 1.13 -13.64
N LYS A 147 9.81 2.07 -13.71
CA LYS A 147 10.07 3.39 -14.27
C LYS A 147 10.56 4.36 -13.20
N LEU A 148 11.33 5.35 -13.63
CA LEU A 148 11.63 6.51 -12.81
C LEU A 148 10.52 7.54 -12.94
N TRP A 149 9.77 7.74 -11.87
CA TRP A 149 8.73 8.75 -11.76
C TRP A 149 9.33 10.11 -11.42
N LYS A 150 8.73 11.17 -11.96
CA LYS A 150 9.15 12.56 -11.72
C LYS A 150 8.35 13.17 -10.57
N ILE A 151 9.02 13.73 -9.56
CA ILE A 151 8.36 14.59 -8.58
C ILE A 151 7.90 15.88 -9.28
N VAL A 152 6.59 16.15 -9.27
CA VAL A 152 6.00 17.35 -9.87
C VAL A 152 5.48 18.34 -8.83
N ARG A 153 5.13 17.86 -7.63
CA ARG A 153 4.73 18.69 -6.49
C ARG A 153 5.05 17.95 -5.19
N LYS A 154 5.34 18.68 -4.12
CA LYS A 154 5.46 18.15 -2.75
C LYS A 154 5.34 19.30 -1.76
N GLY A 155 4.98 18.99 -0.53
CA GLY A 155 4.92 20.00 0.54
C GLY A 155 4.02 19.56 1.67
N VAL A 156 3.71 20.52 2.53
CA VAL A 156 2.76 20.38 3.63
C VAL A 156 1.62 21.36 3.38
N ASP A 157 0.39 20.89 3.48
CA ASP A 157 -0.81 21.73 3.46
C ASP A 157 -1.74 21.36 4.61
N SER A 158 -2.97 21.90 4.63
CA SER A 158 -3.95 21.64 5.70
C SER A 158 -4.43 20.18 5.77
N GLN A 159 -4.12 19.36 4.76
CA GLN A 159 -4.45 17.94 4.72
C GLN A 159 -3.24 17.04 5.06
N GLY A 160 -2.07 17.63 5.33
CA GLY A 160 -0.87 16.92 5.75
C GLY A 160 0.31 17.02 4.76
N ALA A 161 1.29 16.15 4.98
CA ALA A 161 2.50 16.06 4.16
C ALA A 161 2.21 15.25 2.88
N TYR A 162 2.69 15.71 1.73
CA TYR A 162 2.41 15.02 0.46
C TYR A 162 3.54 15.11 -0.57
N VAL A 163 3.52 14.17 -1.52
CA VAL A 163 4.32 14.17 -2.75
C VAL A 163 3.47 13.70 -3.93
N VAL A 164 3.61 14.36 -5.07
CA VAL A 164 2.98 14.01 -6.35
C VAL A 164 4.06 13.55 -7.31
N LEU A 165 3.96 12.31 -7.75
CA LEU A 165 4.82 11.70 -8.74
C LEU A 165 4.07 11.59 -10.07
N LYS A 166 4.79 11.76 -11.17
CA LYS A 166 4.26 11.67 -12.53
C LYS A 166 5.06 10.71 -13.39
N LEU A 167 4.35 9.92 -14.18
CA LEU A 167 4.89 9.09 -15.26
C LEU A 167 4.14 9.38 -16.55
N VAL A 168 4.85 9.38 -17.67
CA VAL A 168 4.27 9.39 -19.00
C VAL A 168 4.64 8.07 -19.66
N SER A 169 3.64 7.25 -19.92
CA SER A 169 3.79 5.97 -20.64
C SER A 169 3.41 6.25 -22.09
N PRO A 170 4.36 6.19 -23.05
CA PRO A 170 4.09 6.54 -24.44
C PRO A 170 3.09 5.58 -25.09
N ASP A 171 2.59 5.98 -26.27
CA ASP A 171 1.83 5.08 -27.14
C ASP A 171 2.66 3.84 -27.50
N GLY A 172 2.06 2.66 -27.37
CA GLY A 172 2.71 1.37 -27.60
C GLY A 172 3.59 0.87 -26.46
N ASP A 173 3.71 1.57 -25.33
CA ASP A 173 4.49 1.10 -24.17
C ASP A 173 3.94 -0.23 -23.66
N GLN A 174 4.79 -1.26 -23.62
CA GLN A 174 4.44 -2.66 -23.34
C GLN A 174 3.29 -3.24 -24.20
N GLY A 175 3.01 -2.62 -25.37
CA GLY A 175 1.93 -3.01 -26.28
C GLY A 175 0.57 -2.36 -25.99
N PHE A 176 0.49 -1.44 -25.01
CA PHE A 176 -0.75 -0.70 -24.73
C PHE A 176 -0.89 0.53 -25.64
N PRO A 177 -2.05 0.76 -26.28
CA PRO A 177 -2.27 1.93 -27.13
C PRO A 177 -2.41 3.21 -26.32
N GLY A 178 -2.13 4.34 -26.94
CA GLY A 178 -2.30 5.67 -26.37
C GLY A 178 -1.20 6.08 -25.38
N GLU A 179 -0.76 7.32 -25.49
CA GLU A 179 0.07 7.95 -24.46
C GLU A 179 -0.78 8.19 -23.20
N LEU A 180 -0.38 7.59 -22.08
CA LEU A 180 -1.02 7.77 -20.78
C LEU A 180 -0.17 8.66 -19.88
N LYS A 181 -0.74 9.78 -19.43
CA LYS A 181 -0.13 10.63 -18.40
C LYS A 181 -0.73 10.25 -17.07
N THR A 182 0.10 9.71 -16.18
CA THR A 182 -0.33 9.23 -14.86
C THR A 182 0.32 10.07 -13.76
N GLN A 183 -0.45 10.42 -12.75
CA GLN A 183 0.01 10.98 -11.49
C GLN A 183 -0.45 10.10 -10.34
N VAL A 184 0.42 9.94 -9.35
CA VAL A 184 0.06 9.39 -8.04
C VAL A 184 0.44 10.41 -6.98
N THR A 185 -0.52 10.74 -6.11
CA THR A 185 -0.29 11.58 -4.93
C THR A 185 -0.25 10.70 -3.70
N TYR A 186 0.89 10.66 -3.04
CA TYR A 186 1.03 10.12 -1.69
C TYR A 186 0.80 11.23 -0.69
N ARG A 187 -0.06 11.00 0.29
CA ARG A 187 -0.30 11.95 1.38
C ARG A 187 -0.40 11.23 2.71
N LEU A 188 0.39 11.70 3.67
CA LEU A 188 0.29 11.34 5.08
C LEU A 188 -0.39 12.49 5.82
N SER A 189 -1.57 12.19 6.37
CA SER A 189 -2.42 13.12 7.09
C SER A 189 -2.17 13.08 8.60
N GLY A 190 -2.73 14.04 9.34
CA GLY A 190 -2.60 14.14 10.80
C GLY A 190 -3.42 13.11 11.58
N ASN A 191 -4.25 12.30 10.92
CA ASN A 191 -4.96 11.17 11.53
C ASN A 191 -4.34 9.83 11.10
N ASP A 192 -3.01 9.79 10.97
CA ASP A 192 -2.25 8.56 10.69
C ASP A 192 -2.71 7.79 9.44
N THR A 193 -3.25 8.51 8.45
CA THR A 193 -3.72 7.91 7.20
C THR A 193 -2.75 8.21 6.05
N LEU A 194 -2.19 7.16 5.47
CA LEU A 194 -1.45 7.20 4.21
C LEU A 194 -2.44 6.98 3.06
N SER A 195 -2.63 7.98 2.21
CA SER A 195 -3.48 7.89 1.01
C SER A 195 -2.66 7.94 -0.27
N LEU A 196 -3.11 7.18 -1.27
CA LEU A 196 -2.62 7.16 -2.64
C LEU A 196 -3.77 7.55 -3.56
N LYS A 197 -3.61 8.65 -4.29
CA LYS A 197 -4.60 9.12 -5.25
C LYS A 197 -4.04 9.09 -6.65
N PHE A 198 -4.66 8.31 -7.53
CA PHE A 198 -4.26 8.14 -8.92
C PHE A 198 -5.11 8.99 -9.85
N ASN A 199 -4.46 9.79 -10.67
CA ASN A 199 -5.08 10.49 -11.79
C ASN A 199 -4.39 10.13 -13.09
N ALA A 200 -5.15 9.70 -14.09
CA ALA A 200 -4.59 9.43 -15.42
C ALA A 200 -5.49 9.92 -16.55
N GLU A 201 -4.86 10.36 -17.63
CA GLU A 201 -5.54 10.90 -18.81
C GLU A 201 -4.83 10.44 -20.09
N VAL A 202 -5.61 10.29 -21.16
CA VAL A 202 -5.13 10.11 -22.53
C VAL A 202 -5.55 11.29 -23.38
N ALA A 203 -4.67 11.74 -24.28
CA ALA A 203 -4.94 12.93 -25.09
C ALA A 203 -5.58 12.62 -26.47
N LYS A 204 -5.28 11.45 -27.06
CA LYS A 204 -5.57 11.17 -28.48
C LYS A 204 -6.25 9.84 -28.75
N ALA A 205 -5.76 8.76 -28.14
CA ALA A 205 -6.25 7.40 -28.37
C ALA A 205 -6.70 6.79 -27.04
N PRO A 206 -7.75 5.95 -27.04
CA PRO A 206 -8.17 5.23 -25.85
C PRO A 206 -7.13 4.19 -25.43
N THR A 207 -7.20 3.77 -24.17
CA THR A 207 -6.40 2.68 -23.60
C THR A 207 -7.21 1.94 -22.54
N VAL A 208 -6.65 0.86 -21.99
CA VAL A 208 -7.09 0.26 -20.73
C VAL A 208 -6.19 0.73 -19.58
N VAL A 209 -6.76 0.99 -18.39
CA VAL A 209 -6.03 1.45 -17.20
C VAL A 209 -6.59 0.79 -15.93
N ASN A 210 -5.73 0.09 -15.19
CA ASN A 210 -6.01 -0.40 -13.85
C ASN A 210 -4.75 -0.15 -13.00
N LEU A 211 -4.81 0.80 -12.08
CA LEU A 211 -3.65 1.18 -11.27
C LEU A 211 -3.87 0.74 -9.82
N SER A 212 -2.84 0.14 -9.25
CA SER A 212 -2.83 -0.29 -7.85
C SER A 212 -1.44 -0.13 -7.24
N THR A 213 -1.24 -0.61 -6.03
CA THR A 213 0.06 -0.69 -5.37
C THR A 213 0.26 -2.08 -4.77
N HIS A 214 1.49 -2.58 -4.78
CA HIS A 214 1.81 -3.93 -4.30
C HIS A 214 2.56 -3.90 -2.96
N ASN A 215 1.99 -3.20 -1.97
CA ASN A 215 2.56 -3.18 -0.62
C ASN A 215 2.32 -4.51 0.09
N TYR A 216 3.37 -5.01 0.73
CA TYR A 216 3.34 -6.19 1.59
C TYR A 216 3.44 -5.71 3.03
N TRP A 217 2.39 -6.00 3.80
CA TRP A 217 2.21 -5.52 5.16
C TRP A 217 2.44 -6.65 6.16
N ASN A 218 3.16 -6.33 7.23
CA ASN A 218 3.22 -7.12 8.45
C ASN A 218 3.13 -6.17 9.63
N LEU A 219 1.98 -6.14 10.31
CA LEU A 219 1.69 -5.14 11.35
C LEU A 219 2.48 -5.37 12.64
N ASN A 220 3.15 -6.51 12.77
CA ASN A 220 4.11 -6.74 13.85
C ASN A 220 5.55 -6.35 13.47
N GLY A 221 5.75 -5.79 12.27
CA GLY A 221 7.04 -5.38 11.72
C GLY A 221 7.46 -6.27 10.55
N GLU A 222 8.08 -5.69 9.53
CA GLU A 222 8.42 -6.36 8.26
C GLU A 222 9.26 -7.64 8.45
N GLY A 223 10.14 -7.63 9.45
CA GLY A 223 11.03 -8.75 9.77
C GLY A 223 10.51 -9.68 10.87
N SER A 224 9.24 -9.57 11.25
CA SER A 224 8.70 -10.25 12.45
C SER A 224 8.22 -11.69 12.22
N GLY A 225 8.33 -12.19 10.98
CA GLY A 225 7.92 -13.53 10.58
C GLY A 225 6.44 -13.62 10.24
N THR A 226 5.81 -14.76 10.52
CA THR A 226 4.49 -15.07 9.94
C THR A 226 3.36 -14.09 10.31
N ILE A 227 2.45 -13.86 9.35
CA ILE A 227 1.17 -13.17 9.52
C ILE A 227 0.04 -14.07 10.05
N ALA A 228 0.29 -15.36 10.29
CA ALA A 228 -0.76 -16.28 10.71
C ALA A 228 -1.60 -15.80 11.93
N PRO A 229 -1.03 -15.08 12.92
CA PRO A 229 -1.81 -14.53 14.04
C PRO A 229 -2.60 -13.26 13.71
N GLU A 230 -2.32 -12.57 12.59
CA GLU A 230 -3.06 -11.36 12.23
C GLU A 230 -4.53 -11.69 11.98
N VAL A 231 -5.41 -10.80 12.44
CA VAL A 231 -6.86 -10.93 12.33
C VAL A 231 -7.34 -10.00 11.24
N VAL A 232 -7.99 -10.55 10.21
CA VAL A 232 -8.47 -9.81 9.05
C VAL A 232 -9.99 -9.84 9.00
N GLN A 233 -10.58 -8.72 8.58
CA GLN A 233 -11.96 -8.59 8.14
C GLN A 233 -11.97 -7.92 6.75
N ILE A 234 -12.74 -8.46 5.81
CA ILE A 234 -12.91 -7.91 4.45
C ILE A 234 -14.41 -7.75 4.17
N TYR A 235 -14.81 -6.55 3.75
CA TYR A 235 -16.19 -6.23 3.38
C TYR A 235 -16.48 -6.69 1.94
N ALA A 236 -16.47 -8.00 1.74
CA ALA A 236 -16.76 -8.68 0.49
C ALA A 236 -17.60 -9.94 0.77
N ASP A 237 -18.67 -10.16 0.00
CA ASP A 237 -19.49 -11.38 0.05
C ASP A 237 -19.19 -12.35 -1.11
N ARG A 238 -18.30 -11.92 -2.02
CA ARG A 238 -17.88 -12.67 -3.21
C ARG A 238 -16.39 -12.49 -3.49
N PHE A 239 -15.84 -13.42 -4.26
CA PHE A 239 -14.49 -13.34 -4.83
C PHE A 239 -14.51 -13.83 -6.28
N LEU A 240 -13.50 -13.49 -7.07
CA LEU A 240 -13.37 -13.99 -8.43
C LEU A 240 -12.81 -15.42 -8.42
N ARG A 241 -13.57 -16.36 -8.97
CA ARG A 241 -13.05 -17.71 -9.20
C ARG A 241 -12.01 -17.68 -10.32
N THR A 242 -10.85 -18.27 -10.08
CA THR A 242 -9.78 -18.39 -11.06
C THR A 242 -9.55 -19.83 -11.51
N ASP A 243 -8.94 -19.98 -12.68
CA ASP A 243 -8.30 -21.23 -13.10
C ASP A 243 -6.95 -21.44 -12.38
N ASP A 244 -6.25 -22.52 -12.75
CA ASP A 244 -4.95 -22.89 -12.18
C ASP A 244 -3.81 -21.92 -12.58
N HIS A 245 -4.05 -21.01 -13.51
CA HIS A 245 -3.14 -19.93 -13.93
C HIS A 245 -3.52 -18.58 -13.31
N SER A 246 -4.39 -18.56 -12.29
CA SER A 246 -4.92 -17.35 -11.65
C SER A 246 -5.66 -16.40 -12.61
N ILE A 247 -6.17 -16.90 -13.74
CA ILE A 247 -7.02 -16.11 -14.63
C ILE A 247 -8.48 -16.23 -14.18
N PRO A 248 -9.21 -15.11 -13.99
CA PRO A 248 -10.62 -15.16 -13.66
C PRO A 248 -11.44 -15.90 -14.72
N THR A 249 -12.35 -16.74 -14.26
CA THR A 249 -13.31 -17.49 -15.08
C THR A 249 -14.52 -16.65 -15.51
N GLY A 250 -14.71 -15.48 -14.88
CA GLY A 250 -15.92 -14.66 -14.98
C GLY A 250 -16.92 -14.89 -13.84
N GLU A 251 -16.77 -15.98 -13.07
CA GLU A 251 -17.64 -16.30 -11.95
C GLU A 251 -17.32 -15.46 -10.69
N LEU A 252 -18.32 -14.73 -10.19
CA LEU A 252 -18.29 -14.06 -8.87
C LEU A 252 -18.83 -15.03 -7.80
N ALA A 253 -17.97 -15.89 -7.28
CA ALA A 253 -18.31 -16.94 -6.33
C ALA A 253 -18.60 -16.36 -4.94
N SER A 254 -19.54 -16.97 -4.19
CA SER A 254 -19.79 -16.57 -2.80
C SER A 254 -18.63 -16.97 -1.88
N VAL A 255 -18.35 -16.14 -0.87
CA VAL A 255 -17.38 -16.50 0.17
C VAL A 255 -17.96 -17.51 1.19
N ASP A 256 -19.28 -17.71 1.24
CA ASP A 256 -19.95 -18.49 2.29
C ASP A 256 -19.43 -19.94 2.35
N GLY A 257 -19.01 -20.38 3.54
CA GLY A 257 -18.44 -21.71 3.76
C GLY A 257 -17.04 -21.93 3.15
N THR A 258 -16.38 -20.89 2.65
CA THR A 258 -15.03 -20.96 2.04
C THR A 258 -13.96 -20.38 2.98
N PRO A 259 -12.65 -20.66 2.76
CA PRO A 259 -11.58 -20.00 3.50
C PRO A 259 -11.50 -18.48 3.24
N PHE A 260 -12.19 -17.96 2.22
CA PHE A 260 -12.23 -16.53 1.88
C PHE A 260 -13.31 -15.75 2.64
N ASP A 261 -14.10 -16.40 3.50
CA ASP A 261 -15.07 -15.70 4.35
C ASP A 261 -14.37 -14.93 5.46
N PHE A 262 -14.05 -13.68 5.17
CA PHE A 262 -13.54 -12.68 6.11
C PHE A 262 -14.60 -11.64 6.47
N ARG A 263 -15.90 -11.91 6.24
CA ARG A 263 -16.97 -10.95 6.58
C ARG A 263 -16.97 -10.64 8.08
N GLN A 264 -16.59 -11.63 8.89
CA GLN A 264 -16.28 -11.48 10.31
C GLN A 264 -14.75 -11.52 10.52
N PRO A 265 -14.22 -10.79 11.52
CA PRO A 265 -12.80 -10.85 11.86
C PRO A 265 -12.37 -12.29 12.19
N ARG A 266 -11.31 -12.76 11.53
CA ARG A 266 -10.74 -14.09 11.75
C ARG A 266 -9.23 -14.10 11.57
N ALA A 267 -8.54 -15.02 12.23
CA ALA A 267 -7.11 -15.15 12.07
C ALA A 267 -6.78 -15.68 10.66
N VAL A 268 -5.78 -15.07 10.01
CA VAL A 268 -5.36 -15.47 8.66
C VAL A 268 -4.89 -16.93 8.65
N GLY A 269 -4.19 -17.36 9.70
CA GLY A 269 -3.65 -18.70 9.85
C GLY A 269 -4.69 -19.83 9.75
N GLU A 270 -5.97 -19.56 10.02
CA GLU A 270 -7.03 -20.56 9.96
C GLU A 270 -7.27 -21.12 8.55
N GLY A 271 -7.00 -20.33 7.50
CA GLY A 271 -7.26 -20.74 6.12
C GLY A 271 -6.04 -20.96 5.25
N LEU A 272 -4.82 -20.56 5.68
CA LEU A 272 -3.58 -20.67 4.87
C LEU A 272 -3.30 -22.09 4.35
N LEU A 273 -3.71 -23.11 5.11
CA LEU A 273 -3.55 -24.53 4.78
C LEU A 273 -4.82 -25.19 4.23
N SER A 274 -5.84 -24.40 3.86
CA SER A 274 -7.09 -24.93 3.34
C SER A 274 -6.88 -25.75 2.06
N ARG A 275 -7.68 -26.82 1.93
CA ARG A 275 -7.72 -27.67 0.73
C ARG A 275 -8.77 -27.23 -0.29
N ASP A 276 -9.34 -26.05 -0.09
CA ASP A 276 -10.25 -25.45 -1.07
C ASP A 276 -9.54 -25.37 -2.45
N PRO A 277 -10.18 -25.80 -3.54
CA PRO A 277 -9.58 -25.76 -4.88
C PRO A 277 -9.07 -24.40 -5.32
N GLN A 278 -9.60 -23.30 -4.76
CA GLN A 278 -9.19 -21.94 -5.07
C GLN A 278 -7.96 -21.48 -4.26
N MET A 279 -7.56 -22.24 -3.22
CA MET A 279 -6.35 -22.01 -2.39
C MET A 279 -5.17 -22.88 -2.83
N VAL A 280 -5.43 -24.13 -3.23
CA VAL A 280 -4.39 -25.14 -3.46
C VAL A 280 -3.35 -24.73 -4.52
N PRO A 281 -3.72 -24.22 -5.71
CA PRO A 281 -2.75 -23.87 -6.75
C PRO A 281 -1.75 -22.79 -6.31
N GLN A 282 -2.21 -21.83 -5.51
CA GLN A 282 -1.41 -20.68 -5.06
C GLN A 282 -0.76 -20.93 -3.69
N GLY A 283 -1.19 -21.97 -2.96
CA GLY A 283 -0.63 -22.32 -1.66
C GLY A 283 -0.87 -21.27 -0.57
N GLY A 284 -1.98 -20.53 -0.65
CA GLY A 284 -2.39 -19.49 0.29
C GLY A 284 -3.45 -18.58 -0.36
N TYR A 285 -3.71 -17.43 0.26
CA TYR A 285 -4.63 -16.44 -0.30
C TYR A 285 -3.98 -15.78 -1.51
N ASP A 286 -4.72 -15.72 -2.61
CA ASP A 286 -4.39 -14.99 -3.83
C ASP A 286 -5.69 -14.84 -4.65
N LYS A 287 -6.58 -13.96 -4.18
CA LYS A 287 -7.88 -13.73 -4.83
C LYS A 287 -8.27 -12.27 -4.85
N CYS A 288 -8.90 -11.87 -5.96
CA CYS A 288 -9.59 -10.60 -6.06
C CYS A 288 -10.93 -10.72 -5.31
N MET A 289 -11.05 -10.00 -4.21
CA MET A 289 -12.25 -9.88 -3.41
C MET A 289 -13.19 -8.85 -4.04
N VAL A 290 -14.47 -9.20 -4.21
CA VAL A 290 -15.49 -8.32 -4.79
C VAL A 290 -16.05 -7.43 -3.68
N LEU A 291 -15.70 -6.16 -3.70
CA LEU A 291 -15.93 -5.25 -2.58
C LEU A 291 -17.38 -4.76 -2.54
N ILE A 292 -18.01 -4.82 -1.36
CA ILE A 292 -19.37 -4.33 -1.14
C ILE A 292 -19.38 -2.79 -1.21
N GLY A 293 -20.36 -2.22 -1.91
CA GLY A 293 -20.58 -0.77 -1.99
C GLY A 293 -20.25 -0.17 -3.36
N PRO A 294 -20.53 1.14 -3.55
CA PRO A 294 -20.34 1.78 -4.84
C PRO A 294 -18.86 1.91 -5.20
N SER A 295 -18.55 1.69 -6.48
CA SER A 295 -17.26 2.00 -7.09
C SER A 295 -17.46 3.11 -8.11
N GLN A 296 -16.89 4.28 -7.86
CA GLN A 296 -17.03 5.46 -8.72
C GLN A 296 -15.77 6.32 -8.68
N PRO A 297 -15.39 6.97 -9.80
CA PRO A 297 -14.32 7.97 -9.81
C PRO A 297 -14.62 9.10 -8.82
N GLY A 298 -13.57 9.68 -8.22
CA GLY A 298 -13.68 10.79 -7.27
C GLY A 298 -13.05 10.49 -5.92
N ASN A 299 -13.46 11.23 -4.89
CA ASN A 299 -12.81 11.21 -3.56
C ASN A 299 -13.58 10.42 -2.50
N THR A 300 -14.65 9.71 -2.88
CA THR A 300 -15.51 8.99 -1.93
C THR A 300 -14.99 7.57 -1.75
N GLU A 301 -14.07 7.38 -0.81
CA GLU A 301 -13.57 6.07 -0.40
C GLU A 301 -14.46 5.46 0.70
N ARG A 302 -14.50 4.13 0.77
CA ARG A 302 -15.14 3.36 1.84
C ARG A 302 -14.16 2.38 2.44
N VAL A 303 -14.28 2.08 3.73
CA VAL A 303 -13.47 1.03 4.36
C VAL A 303 -13.89 -0.32 3.79
N VAL A 304 -12.91 -1.09 3.33
CA VAL A 304 -13.09 -2.37 2.62
C VAL A 304 -12.37 -3.53 3.29
N ALA A 305 -11.38 -3.24 4.13
CA ALA A 305 -10.81 -4.23 5.01
C ALA A 305 -10.26 -3.60 6.29
N ARG A 306 -10.10 -4.44 7.31
CA ARG A 306 -9.42 -4.13 8.56
C ARG A 306 -8.53 -5.29 8.92
N VAL A 307 -7.29 -5.01 9.27
CA VAL A 307 -6.34 -5.99 9.79
C VAL A 307 -5.82 -5.53 11.15
N THR A 308 -5.62 -6.47 12.06
CA THR A 308 -5.12 -6.22 13.41
C THR A 308 -4.08 -7.27 13.73
N ASP A 309 -2.91 -6.83 14.17
CA ASP A 309 -1.93 -7.75 14.75
C ASP A 309 -2.09 -7.78 16.28
N PRO A 310 -2.45 -8.93 16.87
CA PRO A 310 -2.69 -9.03 18.31
C PRO A 310 -1.40 -8.91 19.14
N ARG A 311 -0.21 -9.06 18.54
CA ARG A 311 1.08 -9.04 19.24
C ARG A 311 1.51 -7.60 19.52
N SER A 312 1.50 -6.74 18.50
CA SER A 312 1.81 -5.31 18.60
C SER A 312 0.61 -4.48 19.06
N GLY A 313 -0.60 -4.92 18.73
CA GLY A 313 -1.83 -4.14 18.89
C GLY A 313 -2.09 -3.17 17.74
N ARG A 314 -1.23 -3.12 16.72
CA ARG A 314 -1.44 -2.26 15.55
C ARG A 314 -2.66 -2.71 14.75
N VAL A 315 -3.36 -1.74 14.20
CA VAL A 315 -4.53 -1.88 13.36
C VAL A 315 -4.28 -1.09 12.08
N MET A 316 -4.65 -1.66 10.93
CA MET A 316 -4.72 -0.96 9.65
C MET A 316 -6.11 -1.15 9.05
N GLU A 317 -6.76 -0.04 8.70
CA GLU A 317 -7.98 -0.02 7.91
C GLU A 317 -7.65 0.38 6.48
N VAL A 318 -8.11 -0.42 5.51
CA VAL A 318 -7.97 -0.15 4.08
C VAL A 318 -9.27 0.46 3.59
N ALA A 319 -9.19 1.62 2.95
CA ALA A 319 -10.33 2.25 2.27
C ALA A 319 -10.02 2.51 0.80
N THR A 320 -11.06 2.50 -0.05
CA THR A 320 -10.93 2.71 -1.49
C THR A 320 -12.26 3.04 -2.16
N ASN A 321 -12.21 3.63 -3.35
CA ASN A 321 -13.34 3.76 -4.28
C ASN A 321 -13.29 2.75 -5.44
N MET A 322 -12.40 1.75 -5.39
CA MET A 322 -12.27 0.67 -6.37
C MET A 322 -13.34 -0.43 -6.18
N PRO A 323 -13.64 -1.24 -7.22
CA PRO A 323 -14.65 -2.30 -7.17
C PRO A 323 -14.12 -3.62 -6.59
N GLY A 324 -12.81 -3.84 -6.62
CA GLY A 324 -12.15 -5.06 -6.16
C GLY A 324 -10.92 -4.76 -5.31
N MET A 325 -10.39 -5.79 -4.67
CA MET A 325 -9.10 -5.75 -3.99
C MET A 325 -8.45 -7.12 -4.05
N GLN A 326 -7.22 -7.20 -4.59
CA GLN A 326 -6.43 -8.42 -4.46
C GLN A 326 -6.05 -8.60 -2.99
N PHE A 327 -6.36 -9.77 -2.44
CA PHE A 327 -5.90 -10.21 -1.14
C PHE A 327 -4.92 -11.37 -1.32
N TYR A 328 -3.65 -11.12 -1.00
CA TYR A 328 -2.56 -12.04 -1.26
C TYR A 328 -1.69 -12.23 -0.02
N SER A 329 -1.33 -13.48 0.29
CA SER A 329 -0.56 -13.82 1.50
C SER A 329 0.92 -14.12 1.24
N ALA A 330 1.53 -13.47 0.25
CA ALA A 330 2.97 -13.60 -0.02
C ALA A 330 3.43 -15.05 -0.23
N ASN A 331 2.67 -15.82 -1.01
CA ASN A 331 2.84 -17.27 -1.13
C ASN A 331 4.16 -17.71 -1.78
N HIS A 332 4.80 -16.79 -2.52
CA HIS A 332 6.00 -17.03 -3.33
C HIS A 332 7.29 -16.46 -2.74
N LEU A 333 7.28 -16.03 -1.47
CA LEU A 333 8.50 -15.67 -0.75
C LEU A 333 9.14 -16.94 -0.19
N TYR A 334 10.42 -17.19 -0.50
CA TYR A 334 11.11 -18.45 -0.18
C TYR A 334 12.36 -18.27 0.69
N GLY A 335 12.47 -17.15 1.41
CA GLY A 335 13.67 -16.79 2.19
C GLY A 335 14.82 -16.28 1.32
N ASN A 336 14.57 -16.00 0.04
CA ASN A 336 15.54 -15.55 -0.94
C ASN A 336 15.77 -14.03 -0.94
N TYR A 337 14.90 -13.27 -0.27
CA TYR A 337 15.02 -11.82 -0.12
C TYR A 337 15.16 -11.43 1.35
N GLN A 338 15.99 -10.43 1.61
CA GLN A 338 16.24 -9.89 2.94
C GLN A 338 15.73 -8.46 3.01
N GLY A 339 14.99 -8.16 4.08
CA GLY A 339 14.46 -6.84 4.38
C GLY A 339 15.47 -5.86 4.97
N PRO A 340 15.08 -4.59 5.16
CA PRO A 340 15.85 -3.57 5.88
C PRO A 340 16.32 -4.00 7.28
N SER A 341 15.53 -4.80 8.00
CA SER A 341 15.84 -5.37 9.32
C SER A 341 16.92 -6.46 9.30
N GLY A 342 17.36 -6.89 8.12
CA GLY A 342 18.25 -8.03 7.97
C GLY A 342 17.55 -9.39 8.13
N ARG A 343 16.22 -9.44 8.14
CA ARG A 343 15.45 -10.69 8.19
C ARG A 343 15.09 -11.16 6.79
N ALA A 344 15.16 -12.47 6.57
CA ALA A 344 14.71 -13.07 5.31
C ALA A 344 13.19 -13.20 5.29
N TYR A 345 12.56 -12.91 4.15
CA TYR A 345 11.12 -13.04 3.97
C TYR A 345 10.73 -14.41 3.45
N ASN A 346 9.84 -15.07 4.17
CA ASN A 346 9.32 -16.40 3.87
C ASN A 346 7.85 -16.32 3.50
N LYS A 347 7.36 -17.46 3.03
CA LYS A 347 5.97 -17.70 2.73
C LYS A 347 5.10 -17.33 3.92
N TRP A 348 4.09 -16.51 3.69
CA TRP A 348 3.15 -16.02 4.71
C TRP A 348 3.79 -15.12 5.77
N ASP A 349 4.85 -14.38 5.44
CA ASP A 349 5.38 -13.31 6.30
C ASP A 349 4.73 -11.95 6.05
N ALA A 350 3.82 -11.83 5.07
CA ALA A 350 3.11 -10.58 4.78
C ALA A 350 1.76 -10.78 4.07
N LEU A 351 0.93 -9.74 4.13
CA LEU A 351 -0.32 -9.61 3.39
C LEU A 351 -0.23 -8.43 2.41
N ALA A 352 -0.69 -8.62 1.18
CA ALA A 352 -0.96 -7.51 0.26
C ALA A 352 -2.47 -7.25 0.17
N PHE A 353 -2.81 -5.97 0.18
CA PHE A 353 -4.15 -5.45 -0.04
C PHE A 353 -4.06 -4.46 -1.20
N GLU A 354 -4.51 -4.89 -2.38
CA GLU A 354 -4.30 -4.15 -3.62
C GLU A 354 -5.65 -3.72 -4.19
N PRO A 355 -6.24 -2.58 -3.77
CA PRO A 355 -7.48 -2.10 -4.36
C PRO A 355 -7.34 -1.85 -5.87
N GLU A 356 -8.14 -2.56 -6.65
CA GLU A 356 -8.01 -2.62 -8.11
C GLU A 356 -9.35 -2.88 -8.81
N PHE A 357 -9.37 -2.73 -10.13
CA PHE A 357 -10.40 -3.34 -10.96
C PHE A 357 -10.16 -4.84 -11.09
N TYR A 358 -11.19 -5.58 -11.47
CA TYR A 358 -11.10 -7.03 -11.58
C TYR A 358 -10.01 -7.43 -12.60
N PRO A 359 -9.16 -8.42 -12.27
CA PRO A 359 -8.20 -8.95 -13.20
C PRO A 359 -8.87 -9.41 -14.50
N ASN A 360 -8.15 -9.29 -15.61
CA ASN A 360 -8.63 -9.64 -16.96
C ASN A 360 -9.89 -8.88 -17.43
N SER A 361 -10.27 -7.75 -16.78
CA SER A 361 -11.43 -6.93 -17.19
C SER A 361 -11.49 -6.57 -18.69
N PRO A 362 -10.38 -6.28 -19.40
CA PRO A 362 -10.43 -6.02 -20.85
C PRO A 362 -11.03 -7.15 -21.69
N ASN A 363 -11.02 -8.39 -21.18
CA ASN A 363 -11.54 -9.57 -21.85
C ASN A 363 -12.85 -10.07 -21.24
N MET A 364 -13.43 -9.34 -20.28
CA MET A 364 -14.60 -9.75 -19.51
C MET A 364 -15.70 -8.67 -19.56
N PRO A 365 -16.59 -8.71 -20.56
CA PRO A 365 -17.64 -7.69 -20.73
C PRO A 365 -18.61 -7.54 -19.54
N SER A 366 -18.71 -8.57 -18.68
CA SER A 366 -19.51 -8.54 -17.45
C SER A 366 -18.81 -7.85 -16.27
N PHE A 367 -17.50 -7.57 -16.37
CA PHE A 367 -16.74 -6.87 -15.34
C PHE A 367 -16.80 -5.36 -15.55
N PRO A 368 -16.54 -4.55 -14.50
CA PRO A 368 -16.43 -3.12 -14.65
C PRO A 368 -15.36 -2.77 -15.68
N SER A 369 -15.71 -1.95 -16.67
CA SER A 369 -14.78 -1.56 -17.73
C SER A 369 -13.61 -0.77 -17.16
N ILE A 370 -12.44 -1.03 -17.71
CA ILE A 370 -11.20 -0.30 -17.43
C ILE A 370 -10.74 0.53 -18.63
N GLU A 371 -11.61 0.74 -19.61
CA GLU A 371 -11.32 1.62 -20.74
C GLU A 371 -11.24 3.08 -20.28
N LEU A 372 -10.25 3.81 -20.81
CA LEU A 372 -10.08 5.25 -20.63
C LEU A 372 -9.99 5.90 -22.01
N LYS A 373 -10.92 6.82 -22.30
CA LYS A 373 -11.02 7.53 -23.58
C LYS A 373 -10.56 8.99 -23.46
N PRO A 374 -10.18 9.65 -24.58
CA PRO A 374 -9.90 11.08 -24.58
C PRO A 374 -11.06 11.89 -23.99
N GLY A 375 -10.75 12.84 -23.11
CA GLY A 375 -11.74 13.65 -22.39
C GLY A 375 -12.28 13.02 -21.09
N GLN A 376 -11.91 11.77 -20.79
CA GLN A 376 -12.17 11.14 -19.49
C GLN A 376 -10.93 11.22 -18.58
N THR A 377 -11.17 11.09 -17.28
CA THR A 377 -10.12 11.05 -16.26
C THR A 377 -10.27 9.78 -15.44
N TYR A 378 -9.21 8.98 -15.36
CA TYR A 378 -9.09 7.96 -14.33
C TYR A 378 -8.87 8.66 -12.98
N ASP A 379 -9.73 8.41 -12.00
CA ASP A 379 -9.70 9.15 -10.73
C ASP A 379 -10.06 8.25 -9.55
N TYR A 380 -9.11 7.39 -9.17
CA TYR A 380 -9.31 6.38 -8.13
C TYR A 380 -8.23 6.46 -7.05
N GLY A 381 -8.55 5.98 -5.85
CA GLY A 381 -7.68 6.11 -4.69
C GLY A 381 -7.85 4.98 -3.70
N MET A 382 -6.89 4.92 -2.79
CA MET A 382 -6.89 4.04 -1.64
C MET A 382 -6.21 4.72 -0.47
N SER A 383 -6.56 4.29 0.73
CA SER A 383 -5.92 4.76 1.94
C SER A 383 -5.73 3.65 2.97
N PHE A 384 -4.68 3.80 3.76
CA PHE A 384 -4.27 2.93 4.85
C PHE A 384 -4.27 3.78 6.12
N HIS A 385 -5.29 3.61 6.95
CA HIS A 385 -5.43 4.31 8.22
C HIS A 385 -4.85 3.43 9.34
N PHE A 386 -3.85 3.95 10.06
CA PHE A 386 -3.18 3.23 11.13
C PHE A 386 -3.69 3.67 12.50
N SER A 387 -3.87 2.70 13.40
CA SER A 387 -4.19 2.94 14.81
C SER A 387 -3.67 1.77 15.66
N HIS A 388 -3.93 1.76 16.96
CA HIS A 388 -3.53 0.65 17.85
C HIS A 388 -4.53 0.44 19.00
N GLN A 389 -4.53 -0.77 19.59
CA GLN A 389 -5.41 -1.21 20.68
C GLN A 389 -4.69 -1.69 21.94
#